data_AF-A0A6J8ESP6-F1
#
_entry.id   AF-A0A6J8ESP6-F1
#
_cell.length_a   1.000
_cell.length_b   1.000
_cell.length_c   1.000
_cell.angle_alpha   90.00
_cell.angle_beta   90.00
_cell.angle_gamma   90.00
#
_symmetry.space_group_name_H-M   'P 1'
#
loop_
_entity.id
_entity.type
_entity.pdbx_description
1 polymer ?
#
loop_
_entity_poly.entity_id
_entity_poly.type
_entity_poly.pdbx_seq_one_letter_code
_entity_poly.pdbx_strand_id
1 'polypeptide(L)'
;MWRKEFSDVKLRKHQKLSKRTECTLFKEALLTKLTKEQKEELLMKRKAHFALQLLARQKYYKHRAKARSSPQHYSSLIIDNMNQAKITLPRYSLNSKTDSAYAGVHHHVTGALCHGFGLDFGFTWTDRFHPDSNVTLNCLLKVLHHVKEINNNALPPVFYSCEGIGIQED
;
A
#
# COMPACT_ATOMS: atom_id res chain seq x y z
N MET A 1 6.08 -25.38 5.96
CA MET A 1 5.70 -25.12 4.57
C MET A 1 6.93 -24.95 3.69
N TRP A 2 7.44 -23.75 3.36
CA TRP A 2 8.49 -23.53 2.34
C TRP A 2 9.69 -24.50 2.33
N ARG A 3 10.37 -24.73 3.47
CA ARG A 3 11.51 -25.66 3.53
C ARG A 3 11.15 -27.16 3.49
N LYS A 4 9.89 -27.50 3.78
CA LYS A 4 9.41 -28.89 3.83
C LYS A 4 8.68 -29.31 2.57
N GLU A 5 7.95 -28.38 1.95
CA GLU A 5 7.07 -28.65 0.80
C GLU A 5 7.59 -28.07 -0.52
N PHE A 6 8.53 -27.12 -0.46
CA PHE A 6 9.06 -26.42 -1.64
C PHE A 6 10.57 -26.22 -1.54
N SER A 7 11.33 -27.32 -1.49
CA SER A 7 12.80 -27.31 -1.34
C SER A 7 13.54 -26.51 -2.42
N ASP A 8 12.93 -26.38 -3.60
CA ASP A 8 13.51 -25.69 -4.75
C ASP A 8 13.36 -24.16 -4.68
N VAL A 9 12.50 -23.67 -3.77
CA VAL A 9 12.25 -22.23 -3.59
C VAL A 9 13.36 -21.62 -2.73
N LYS A 10 14.25 -20.87 -3.38
CA LYS A 10 15.32 -20.11 -2.71
C LYS A 10 14.79 -18.79 -2.13
N LEU A 11 14.52 -18.80 -0.83
CA LEU A 11 14.15 -17.58 -0.10
C LEU A 11 15.36 -16.65 0.06
N ARG A 12 15.17 -15.35 -0.24
CA ARG A 12 16.21 -14.35 0.00
C ARG A 12 16.38 -14.13 1.51
N LYS A 13 17.64 -14.00 1.96
CA LYS A 13 17.98 -13.70 3.37
C LYS A 13 17.42 -12.35 3.83
N HIS A 14 17.25 -11.40 2.91
CA HIS A 14 16.74 -10.07 3.19
C HIS A 14 15.55 -9.75 2.27
N GLN A 15 14.50 -9.20 2.87
CA GLN A 15 13.31 -8.72 2.16
C GLN A 15 13.64 -7.38 1.49
N LYS A 16 13.27 -7.23 0.21
CA LYS A 16 13.52 -6.00 -0.57
C LYS A 16 12.45 -4.93 -0.39
N LEU A 17 11.30 -5.29 0.15
CA LEU A 17 10.18 -4.37 0.36
C LEU A 17 10.46 -3.50 1.59
N SER A 18 10.17 -2.21 1.46
CA SER A 18 10.24 -1.24 2.54
C SER A 18 9.31 -1.68 3.68
N LYS A 19 9.74 -1.42 4.91
CA LYS A 19 8.98 -1.72 6.12
C LYS A 19 8.51 -0.41 6.75
N ARG A 20 7.37 -0.46 7.42
CA ARG A 20 6.94 0.64 8.29
C ARG A 20 8.05 0.92 9.31
N THR A 21 8.31 2.20 9.59
CA THR A 21 9.36 2.64 10.51
C THR A 21 9.28 1.97 11.87
N GLU A 22 8.08 1.80 12.42
CA GLU A 22 7.89 1.07 13.70
C GLU A 22 8.46 -0.36 13.66
N CYS A 23 8.28 -1.08 12.56
CA CYS A 23 8.81 -2.44 12.40
C CYS A 23 10.34 -2.47 12.36
N THR A 24 10.98 -1.46 11.78
CA THR A 24 12.45 -1.36 11.75
C THR A 24 12.97 -0.98 13.13
N LEU A 25 12.33 -0.01 13.80
CA LEU A 25 12.67 0.40 15.17
C LEU A 25 12.59 -0.78 16.16
N PHE A 26 11.54 -1.60 16.10
CA PHE A 26 11.47 -2.80 16.95
C PHE A 26 12.61 -3.78 16.69
N LYS A 27 13.05 -3.94 15.43
CA LYS A 27 14.16 -4.83 15.10
C LYS A 27 15.49 -4.27 15.58
N GLU A 28 15.73 -2.98 15.35
CA GLU A 28 16.93 -2.28 15.78
C GLU A 28 17.05 -2.30 17.31
N ALA A 29 15.97 -2.00 18.02
CA ALA A 29 15.94 -2.07 19.48
C ALA A 29 16.19 -3.50 20.00
N LEU A 30 15.73 -4.54 19.31
CA LEU A 30 16.03 -5.93 19.71
C LEU A 30 17.49 -6.36 19.47
N LEU A 31 18.25 -5.60 18.69
CA LEU A 31 19.68 -5.84 18.45
C LEU A 31 20.58 -5.15 19.49
N THR A 32 20.04 -4.23 20.30
CA THR A 32 20.79 -3.58 21.36
C THR A 32 20.90 -4.48 22.60
N LYS A 33 21.81 -4.12 23.52
CA LYS A 33 22.01 -4.86 24.76
C LYS A 33 20.89 -4.48 25.76
N LEU A 34 19.83 -5.28 25.78
CA LEU A 34 18.66 -5.09 26.65
C LEU A 34 18.71 -6.02 27.87
N THR A 35 18.12 -5.59 28.98
CA THR A 35 17.80 -6.49 30.09
C THR A 35 16.69 -7.48 29.68
N LYS A 36 16.52 -8.56 30.44
CA LYS A 36 15.48 -9.56 30.17
C LYS A 36 14.08 -8.92 30.14
N GLU A 37 13.78 -8.07 31.11
CA GLU A 37 12.50 -7.36 31.26
C GLU A 37 12.24 -6.41 30.08
N GLN A 38 13.22 -5.59 29.71
CA GLN A 38 13.11 -4.67 28.56
C GLN A 38 12.88 -5.42 27.25
N LYS A 39 13.54 -6.57 27.09
CA LYS A 39 13.38 -7.42 25.91
C LYS A 39 11.96 -8.02 25.84
N GLU A 40 11.42 -8.50 26.97
CA GLU A 40 10.06 -9.03 27.04
C GLU A 40 9.01 -7.96 26.74
N GLU A 41 9.16 -6.75 27.30
CA GLU A 41 8.26 -5.63 27.02
C GLU A 41 8.28 -5.26 25.52
N LEU A 42 9.47 -5.18 24.91
CA LEU A 42 9.63 -4.85 23.50
C LEU A 42 9.03 -5.93 22.59
N LEU A 43 9.17 -7.21 22.95
CA LEU A 43 8.54 -8.33 22.25
C LEU A 43 7.02 -8.27 22.34
N MET A 44 6.47 -7.89 23.50
CA MET A 44 5.03 -7.70 23.69
C MET A 44 4.49 -6.55 22.83
N LYS A 45 5.16 -5.39 22.81
CA LYS A 45 4.81 -4.25 21.95
C LYS A 45 4.84 -4.63 20.47
N ARG A 46 5.88 -5.35 20.05
CA ARG A 46 6.01 -5.84 18.67
C ARG A 46 4.89 -6.84 18.31
N LYS A 47 4.53 -7.74 19.23
CA LYS A 47 3.42 -8.69 19.04
C LYS A 47 2.08 -7.96 18.89
N ALA A 48 1.82 -6.97 19.75
CA ALA A 48 0.62 -6.14 19.68
C ALA A 48 0.55 -5.37 18.35
N HIS A 49 1.66 -4.77 17.92
CA HIS A 49 1.76 -4.10 16.63
C HIS A 49 1.39 -5.04 15.46
N PHE A 50 1.94 -6.26 15.41
CA PHE A 50 1.59 -7.23 14.37
C PHE A 50 0.14 -7.70 14.44
N ALA A 51 -0.42 -7.85 15.65
CA ALA A 51 -1.83 -8.19 15.82
C ALA A 51 -2.74 -7.11 15.24
N LEU A 52 -2.43 -5.83 15.46
CA LEU A 52 -3.18 -4.71 14.86
C LEU A 52 -3.12 -4.72 13.33
N GLN A 53 -1.93 -4.97 12.75
CA GLN A 53 -1.76 -5.07 11.30
C GLN A 53 -2.56 -6.25 10.72
N LEU A 54 -2.58 -7.39 11.41
CA LEU A 54 -3.36 -8.55 11.01
C LEU A 54 -4.87 -8.26 11.06
N LEU A 55 -5.35 -7.64 12.15
CA LEU A 55 -6.75 -7.27 12.30
C LEU A 55 -7.21 -6.28 11.21
N ALA A 56 -6.37 -5.30 10.86
CA ALA A 56 -6.65 -4.39 9.75
C ALA A 56 -6.80 -5.15 8.42
N ARG A 57 -5.87 -6.06 8.11
CA ARG A 57 -5.95 -6.93 6.92
C ARG A 57 -7.19 -7.80 6.89
N GLN A 58 -7.53 -8.44 8.01
CA GLN A 58 -8.73 -9.26 8.12
C GLN A 58 -10.01 -8.44 7.90
N LYS A 59 -10.07 -7.23 8.47
CA LYS A 59 -11.18 -6.30 8.26
C LYS A 59 -11.32 -5.92 6.79
N TYR A 60 -10.21 -5.62 6.12
CA TYR A 60 -10.21 -5.36 4.68
C TYR A 60 -10.73 -6.56 3.87
N TYR A 61 -10.20 -7.76 4.11
CA TYR A 61 -10.65 -8.96 3.37
C TYR A 61 -12.12 -9.27 3.61
N LYS A 62 -12.62 -9.06 4.82
CA LYS A 62 -14.05 -9.15 5.14
C LYS A 62 -14.87 -8.16 4.30
N HIS A 63 -14.45 -6.90 4.22
CA HIS A 63 -15.16 -5.88 3.44
C HIS A 63 -15.06 -6.12 1.93
N ARG A 64 -13.92 -6.57 1.44
CA ARG A 64 -13.72 -7.02 0.06
C ARG A 64 -14.66 -8.15 -0.32
N ALA A 65 -14.76 -9.18 0.53
CA ALA A 65 -15.68 -10.30 0.30
C ALA A 65 -17.15 -9.83 0.28
N LYS A 66 -17.52 -8.96 1.23
CA LYS A 66 -18.87 -8.39 1.33
C LYS A 66 -19.24 -7.52 0.12
N ALA A 67 -18.31 -6.71 -0.37
CA ALA A 67 -18.50 -5.91 -1.58
C ALA A 67 -18.70 -6.80 -2.81
N ARG A 68 -17.91 -7.88 -2.95
CA ARG A 68 -18.03 -8.84 -4.06
C ARG A 68 -19.33 -9.64 -4.02
N SER A 69 -19.81 -10.03 -2.84
CA SER A 69 -21.06 -10.79 -2.71
C SER A 69 -22.31 -9.95 -2.94
N SER A 70 -22.23 -8.64 -2.68
CA SER A 70 -23.39 -7.75 -2.74
C SER A 70 -22.99 -6.35 -3.25
N PRO A 71 -22.57 -6.24 -4.53
CA PRO A 71 -21.98 -5.02 -5.08
C PRO A 71 -22.96 -3.84 -5.17
N GLN A 72 -24.26 -4.13 -5.22
CA GLN A 72 -25.31 -3.11 -5.20
C GLN A 72 -25.44 -2.39 -3.84
N HIS A 73 -24.98 -3.03 -2.76
CA HIS A 73 -25.12 -2.52 -1.39
C HIS A 73 -23.79 -2.05 -0.80
N TYR A 74 -22.69 -2.68 -1.20
CA TYR A 74 -21.37 -2.46 -0.60
C TYR A 74 -20.29 -2.28 -1.66
N SER A 75 -19.41 -1.31 -1.43
CA SER A 75 -18.14 -1.18 -2.14
C SER A 75 -16.99 -1.12 -1.13
N SER A 76 -15.82 -1.63 -1.54
CA SER A 76 -14.59 -1.52 -0.74
C SER A 76 -13.46 -0.99 -1.60
N LEU A 77 -12.85 0.12 -1.17
CA LEU A 77 -11.77 0.78 -1.88
C LEU A 77 -10.50 0.80 -1.05
N ILE A 78 -9.38 0.56 -1.73
CA ILE A 78 -8.05 0.91 -1.24
C ILE A 78 -7.40 1.87 -2.23
N ILE A 79 -6.66 2.84 -1.71
CA ILE A 79 -5.86 3.77 -2.50
C ILE A 79 -4.45 3.70 -1.93
N ASP A 80 -3.47 3.46 -2.79
CA ASP A 80 -2.05 3.40 -2.41
C ASP A 80 -1.24 4.34 -3.28
N ASN A 81 -0.37 5.13 -2.64
CA ASN A 81 0.47 6.11 -3.32
C ASN A 81 1.90 5.59 -3.37
N MET A 82 2.40 5.30 -4.57
CA MET A 82 3.69 4.67 -4.74
C MET A 82 4.80 5.73 -4.83
N ASN A 83 5.79 5.67 -3.92
CA ASN A 83 6.98 6.52 -3.99
C ASN A 83 7.90 6.10 -5.15
N GLN A 84 8.21 7.05 -6.04
CA GLN A 84 8.79 6.78 -7.36
C GLN A 84 10.05 7.59 -7.67
N ALA A 85 10.97 7.66 -6.71
CA ALA A 85 12.34 8.11 -6.97
C ALA A 85 13.06 7.41 -8.16
N LYS A 86 12.45 6.38 -8.79
CA LYS A 86 12.97 5.60 -9.92
C LYS A 86 12.20 5.76 -11.26
N ILE A 87 11.15 6.58 -11.33
CA ILE A 87 10.29 6.71 -12.54
C ILE A 87 10.38 8.12 -13.14
N THR A 88 11.44 8.86 -12.83
CA THR A 88 11.73 10.14 -13.48
C THR A 88 11.88 9.97 -15.00
N LEU A 89 11.24 10.84 -15.77
CA LEU A 89 11.30 10.89 -17.23
C LEU A 89 11.87 12.23 -17.71
N PRO A 90 12.58 12.27 -18.85
CA PRO A 90 12.99 11.14 -19.69
C PRO A 90 14.12 10.31 -19.04
N ARG A 91 14.19 9.02 -19.39
CA ARG A 91 15.32 8.15 -19.00
C ARG A 91 16.38 8.17 -20.10
N TYR A 92 17.59 8.61 -19.77
CA TYR A 92 18.73 8.52 -20.68
C TYR A 92 19.50 7.22 -20.45
N SER A 93 20.10 6.67 -21.51
CA SER A 93 20.92 5.45 -21.45
C SER A 93 22.27 5.68 -20.75
N LEU A 94 22.75 6.93 -20.77
CA LEU A 94 23.95 7.42 -20.09
C LEU A 94 23.56 8.72 -19.37
N ASN A 95 23.65 8.73 -18.04
CA ASN A 95 23.46 9.93 -17.25
C ASN A 95 24.83 10.47 -16.85
N SER A 96 25.25 11.62 -17.37
CA SER A 96 26.40 12.34 -16.82
C SER A 96 26.00 13.03 -15.49
N LYS A 97 26.99 13.37 -14.64
CA LYS A 97 26.70 14.14 -13.41
C LYS A 97 26.07 15.51 -13.74
N THR A 98 26.40 16.08 -14.89
CA THR A 98 25.77 17.29 -15.44
C THR A 98 24.31 17.07 -15.84
N ASP A 99 23.94 15.89 -16.35
CA ASP A 99 22.55 15.56 -16.72
C ASP A 99 21.65 15.35 -15.51
N SER A 100 22.21 14.93 -14.37
CA SER A 100 21.46 14.82 -13.12
C SER A 100 20.97 16.16 -12.56
N ALA A 101 21.51 17.28 -13.04
CA ALA A 101 21.06 18.63 -12.72
C ALA A 101 19.91 19.10 -13.64
N TYR A 102 19.75 18.49 -14.82
CA TYR A 102 18.58 18.73 -15.66
C TYR A 102 17.41 17.94 -15.10
N ALA A 103 16.54 18.67 -14.38
CA ALA A 103 15.37 18.19 -13.68
C ALA A 103 14.47 17.33 -14.58
N GLY A 104 14.65 16.01 -14.49
CA GLY A 104 13.68 15.09 -15.06
C GLY A 104 12.33 15.28 -14.36
N VAL A 105 11.23 15.15 -15.11
CA VAL A 105 9.89 15.24 -14.56
C VAL A 105 9.64 14.01 -13.70
N HIS A 106 9.55 14.23 -12.39
CA HIS A 106 9.12 13.20 -11.47
C HIS A 106 7.64 12.91 -11.69
N HIS A 107 7.36 11.64 -11.97
CA HIS A 107 6.01 11.13 -12.08
C HIS A 107 5.68 10.32 -10.84
N HIS A 108 4.47 10.52 -10.36
CA HIS A 108 3.86 9.76 -9.29
C HIS A 108 2.75 8.91 -9.87
N VAL A 109 2.51 7.77 -9.23
CA VAL A 109 1.43 6.85 -9.56
C VAL A 109 0.71 6.54 -8.26
N THR A 110 -0.59 6.78 -8.29
CA THR A 110 -1.51 6.38 -7.23
C THR A 110 -2.40 5.28 -7.77
N GLY A 111 -2.33 4.11 -7.16
CA GLY A 111 -3.19 2.97 -7.50
C GLY A 111 -4.46 2.99 -6.66
N ALA A 112 -5.58 2.56 -7.23
CA ALA A 112 -6.80 2.34 -6.47
C ALA A 112 -7.51 1.04 -6.90
N LEU A 113 -7.84 0.17 -5.94
CA LEU A 113 -8.60 -1.07 -6.21
C LEU A 113 -9.98 -0.99 -5.58
N CYS A 114 -11.02 -1.05 -6.41
CA CYS A 114 -12.42 -0.97 -6.02
C CYS A 114 -13.09 -2.33 -6.16
N HIS A 115 -13.37 -2.97 -5.03
CA HIS A 115 -14.08 -4.23 -4.94
C HIS A 115 -15.59 -4.02 -4.96
N GLY A 116 -16.30 -5.02 -5.48
CA GLY A 116 -17.73 -4.96 -5.78
C GLY A 116 -17.97 -4.89 -7.28
N PHE A 117 -17.33 -3.91 -7.93
CA PHE A 117 -17.41 -3.74 -9.39
C PHE A 117 -16.19 -4.28 -10.14
N GLY A 118 -15.15 -4.72 -9.43
CA GLY A 118 -13.96 -5.32 -10.04
C GLY A 118 -13.14 -4.32 -10.84
N LEU A 119 -13.03 -3.09 -10.32
CA LEU A 119 -12.37 -1.99 -11.01
C LEU A 119 -11.02 -1.67 -10.38
N ASP A 120 -9.99 -1.56 -11.22
CA ASP A 120 -8.63 -1.23 -10.82
C ASP A 120 -8.18 0.01 -11.59
N PHE A 121 -7.59 0.97 -10.87
CA PHE A 121 -7.20 2.27 -11.43
C PHE A 121 -5.72 2.56 -11.16
N GLY A 122 -5.08 3.20 -12.13
CA GLY A 122 -3.76 3.81 -11.98
C GLY A 122 -3.83 5.28 -12.40
N PHE A 123 -3.57 6.18 -11.46
CA PHE A 123 -3.54 7.62 -11.70
C PHE A 123 -2.10 8.11 -11.75
N THR A 124 -1.72 8.79 -12.82
CA THR A 124 -0.39 9.43 -12.94
C THR A 124 -0.50 10.93 -12.73
N TRP A 125 0.45 11.52 -12.01
CA TRP A 125 0.53 12.96 -11.79
C TRP A 125 2.00 13.39 -11.54
N THR A 126 2.29 14.69 -11.54
CA THR A 126 3.67 15.22 -11.47
C THR A 126 3.86 16.15 -10.27
N ASP A 127 5.11 16.46 -9.93
CA ASP A 127 5.51 17.38 -8.84
C ASP A 127 4.90 18.79 -8.90
N ARG A 128 4.18 19.13 -9.98
CA ARG A 128 3.37 20.35 -10.03
C ARG A 128 2.39 20.44 -8.86
N PHE A 129 1.94 19.29 -8.35
CA PHE A 129 1.05 19.20 -7.20
C PHE A 129 1.80 18.58 -6.03
N HIS A 130 1.56 19.07 -4.82
CA HIS A 130 2.17 18.46 -3.64
C HIS A 130 1.56 17.07 -3.40
N PRO A 131 2.34 16.04 -3.02
CA PRO A 131 1.82 14.75 -2.55
C PRO A 131 1.08 14.94 -1.22
N ASP A 132 -0.15 15.43 -1.29
CA ASP A 132 -1.01 15.66 -0.13
C ASP A 132 -2.35 14.93 -0.28
N SER A 133 -3.22 15.13 0.70
CA SER A 133 -4.56 14.56 0.73
C SER A 133 -5.41 14.95 -0.47
N ASN A 134 -5.11 16.05 -1.17
CA ASN A 134 -5.89 16.48 -2.34
C ASN A 134 -5.73 15.52 -3.52
N VAL A 135 -4.53 14.96 -3.71
CA VAL A 135 -4.32 13.93 -4.74
C VAL A 135 -5.16 12.69 -4.44
N THR A 136 -5.12 12.20 -3.20
CA THR A 136 -5.89 11.03 -2.76
C THR A 136 -7.40 11.28 -2.89
N LEU A 137 -7.88 12.45 -2.49
CA LEU A 137 -9.30 12.84 -2.63
C LEU A 137 -9.72 12.92 -4.10
N ASN A 138 -8.89 13.49 -4.97
CA ASN A 138 -9.18 13.52 -6.41
C ASN A 138 -9.24 12.10 -7.00
N CYS A 139 -8.34 11.21 -6.61
CA CYS A 139 -8.39 9.80 -7.02
C CYS A 139 -9.69 9.14 -6.54
N LEU A 140 -10.06 9.32 -5.26
CA LEU A 140 -11.31 8.81 -4.70
C LEU A 140 -12.53 9.30 -5.48
N LEU A 141 -12.62 10.61 -5.74
CA LEU A 141 -13.73 11.22 -6.47
C LEU A 141 -13.85 10.66 -7.89
N LYS A 142 -12.72 10.49 -8.59
CA LYS A 142 -12.71 9.88 -9.93
C LYS A 142 -13.19 8.43 -9.91
N VAL A 143 -12.76 7.65 -8.92
CA VAL A 143 -13.22 6.26 -8.75
C VAL A 143 -14.74 6.23 -8.49
N LEU A 144 -15.23 7.06 -7.57
CA LEU A 144 -16.66 7.12 -7.26
C LEU A 144 -17.49 7.57 -8.46
N HIS A 145 -17.02 8.58 -9.21
CA HIS A 145 -17.68 9.01 -10.44
C HIS A 145 -17.81 7.86 -11.43
N HIS A 146 -16.74 7.12 -11.65
CA HIS A 146 -16.76 5.99 -12.58
C HIS A 146 -17.70 4.86 -12.09
N VAL A 147 -17.68 4.54 -10.79
CA VAL A 147 -18.62 3.58 -10.19
C VAL A 147 -20.07 4.01 -10.41
N LYS A 148 -20.36 5.30 -10.23
CA LYS A 148 -21.69 5.86 -10.45
C LYS A 148 -22.13 5.70 -11.90
N GLU A 149 -21.26 5.98 -12.87
CA GLU A 149 -21.56 5.85 -14.30
C GLU A 149 -21.90 4.41 -14.69
N ILE A 150 -21.11 3.43 -14.24
CA ILE A 150 -21.35 2.02 -14.56
C ILE A 150 -22.56 1.42 -13.82
N ASN A 151 -22.96 2.05 -12.72
CA ASN A 151 -24.04 1.55 -11.86
C ASN A 151 -25.30 2.41 -11.99
N ASN A 152 -25.72 2.69 -13.22
CA ASN A 152 -26.97 3.41 -13.54
C ASN A 152 -27.14 4.74 -12.78
N ASN A 153 -26.07 5.52 -12.70
CA ASN A 153 -26.02 6.78 -11.95
C ASN A 153 -26.25 6.67 -10.43
N ALA A 154 -26.07 5.49 -9.85
CA ALA A 154 -26.20 5.24 -8.42
C ALA A 154 -24.87 4.77 -7.79
N LEU A 155 -24.63 5.19 -6.55
CA LEU A 155 -23.52 4.65 -5.73
C LEU A 155 -24.07 3.62 -4.74
N PRO A 156 -23.29 2.59 -4.39
CA PRO A 156 -23.64 1.73 -3.28
C PRO A 156 -23.82 2.54 -1.99
N PRO A 157 -24.84 2.23 -1.17
CA PRO A 157 -25.15 2.97 0.05
C PRO A 157 -24.05 2.89 1.11
N VAL A 158 -23.22 1.85 1.08
CA VAL A 158 -22.14 1.66 2.06
C VAL A 158 -20.80 1.50 1.36
N PHE A 159 -19.86 2.33 1.78
CA PHE A 159 -18.51 2.36 1.24
C PHE A 159 -17.49 2.11 2.35
N TYR A 160 -16.60 1.15 2.12
CA TYR A 160 -15.53 0.80 3.04
C TYR A 160 -14.18 1.27 2.50
N SER A 161 -13.61 2.31 3.09
CA SER A 161 -12.18 2.64 2.91
C SER A 161 -11.33 1.84 3.89
N CYS A 162 -10.18 1.37 3.42
CA CYS A 162 -9.15 0.80 4.30
C CYS A 162 -7.88 1.62 4.15
N GLU A 163 -7.64 2.53 5.09
CA GLU A 163 -6.35 3.23 5.20
C GLU A 163 -5.35 2.35 5.97
N GLY A 164 -4.09 2.38 5.53
CA GLY A 164 -2.96 1.89 6.34
C GLY A 164 -2.62 0.40 6.22
N ILE A 165 -3.19 -0.34 5.26
CA ILE A 165 -2.76 -1.71 4.98
C ILE A 165 -1.73 -1.66 3.87
N GLY A 166 -0.45 -1.66 4.23
CA GLY A 166 0.58 -2.03 3.27
C GLY A 166 0.30 -3.45 2.78
N ILE A 167 -0.13 -3.56 1.52
CA ILE A 167 -0.30 -4.84 0.84
C ILE A 167 1.11 -5.34 0.53
N GLN A 168 1.65 -6.13 1.45
CA GLN A 168 2.68 -7.10 1.11
C GLN A 168 1.93 -8.39 0.83
N GLU A 169 1.86 -8.76 -0.44
CA GLU A 169 1.51 -10.13 -0.82
C GLU A 169 2.57 -11.06 -0.21
N ASP A 170 2.10 -12.14 0.42
CA ASP A 170 2.92 -13.15 1.10
C ASP A 170 3.74 -14.00 0.11
#